data_AF-A0A2H4NX78-F1
#
_entry.id   AF-A0A2H4NX78-F1
#
_cell.length_a   1.000
_cell.length_b   1.000
_cell.length_c   1.000
_cell.angle_alpha   90.00
_cell.angle_beta   90.00
_cell.angle_gamma   90.00
#
_symmetry.space_group_name_H-M   'P 1'
#
loop_
_entity.id
_entity.type
_entity.pdbx_description
1 polymer ?
#
loop_
_entity_poly.entity_id
_entity_poly.type
_entity_poly.pdbx_seq_one_letter_code
_entity_poly.pdbx_strand_id
1 'polypeptide(L)'
;MVKLRLKRCGRKQRAVYRIVAIDVRSRREGRDLRKVGFYDPIKNQTYLNVPAILYFLEKGAQPTETVQDILKKAKVVFLLYLISYLISYLFFYFFFLYLCRLSI
;
A
#
# COMPACT_ATOMS: atom_id res chain seq x y z
N MET A 1 -1.66 -9.55 -13.19
CA MET A 1 -1.11 -8.44 -12.39
C MET A 1 -1.68 -8.54 -10.99
N VAL A 2 -0.86 -8.37 -9.96
CA VAL A 2 -1.35 -8.43 -8.57
C VAL A 2 -2.04 -7.11 -8.20
N LYS A 3 -3.23 -7.21 -7.62
CA LYS A 3 -3.96 -6.08 -7.03
C LYS A 3 -4.22 -6.34 -5.56
N LEU A 4 -4.17 -5.26 -4.77
CA LEU A 4 -4.69 -5.25 -3.40
C LEU A 4 -6.16 -4.87 -3.46
N ARG A 5 -7.05 -5.78 -3.06
CA ARG A 5 -8.51 -5.57 -3.10
C ARG A 5 -9.21 -6.07 -1.84
N LEU A 6 -10.44 -5.60 -1.64
CA LEU A 6 -11.31 -6.03 -0.54
C LEU A 6 -12.09 -7.30 -0.91
N LYS A 7 -11.91 -8.34 -0.11
CA LYS A 7 -12.72 -9.57 -0.14
C LYS A 7 -13.82 -9.46 0.92
N ARG A 8 -15.08 -9.71 0.56
CA ARG A 8 -16.18 -9.61 1.52
C ARG A 8 -16.21 -10.88 2.36
N CYS A 9 -16.31 -10.70 3.66
CA CYS A 9 -16.45 -11.73 4.66
C CYS A 9 -17.58 -11.34 5.61
N GLY A 10 -18.11 -12.30 6.36
CA GLY A 10 -19.16 -12.05 7.34
C GLY A 10 -20.55 -12.45 6.88
N ARG A 11 -21.54 -12.09 7.70
CA ARG A 11 -22.94 -12.52 7.55
C ARG A 11 -23.76 -11.46 6.82
N LYS A 12 -24.98 -11.81 6.42
CA LYS A 12 -25.98 -10.84 5.97
C LYS A 12 -26.11 -9.73 7.03
N GLN A 13 -26.12 -8.47 6.60
CA GLN A 13 -26.13 -7.25 7.45
C GLN A 13 -24.91 -7.02 8.36
N ARG A 14 -23.93 -7.94 8.40
CA ARG A 14 -22.66 -7.73 9.11
C ARG A 14 -21.50 -7.97 8.15
N ALA A 15 -21.29 -7.00 7.26
CA ALA A 15 -20.23 -7.05 6.26
C ALA A 15 -18.88 -6.68 6.88
N VAL A 16 -17.90 -7.55 6.68
CA VAL A 16 -16.54 -7.41 7.14
C VAL A 16 -15.64 -7.59 5.92
N TYR A 17 -14.55 -6.84 5.80
CA TYR A 17 -13.69 -6.90 4.63
C TYR A 17 -12.30 -7.39 5.00
N ARG A 18 -11.75 -8.30 4.20
CA ARG A 18 -10.35 -8.70 4.27
C ARG A 18 -9.60 -8.01 3.14
N ILE A 19 -8.45 -7.43 3.46
CA ILE A 19 -7.55 -6.87 2.44
C ILE A 19 -6.63 -8.00 1.99
N VAL A 20 -6.70 -8.35 0.71
CA VAL A 20 -5.98 -9.48 0.13
C VAL A 20 -5.18 -9.05 -1.09
N ALA A 21 -4.00 -9.63 -1.22
CA ALA A 21 -3.20 -9.57 -2.43
C ALA A 21 -3.61 -10.73 -3.35
N ILE A 22 -3.99 -10.41 -4.58
CA ILE A 22 -4.52 -11.40 -5.51
C ILE A 22 -4.32 -10.97 -6.96
N ASP A 23 -4.27 -11.94 -7.88
CA ASP A 23 -4.22 -11.61 -9.31
C ASP A 23 -5.58 -11.09 -9.82
N VAL A 24 -5.54 -10.14 -10.75
CA VAL A 24 -6.72 -9.51 -11.38
C VAL A 24 -7.68 -10.54 -11.96
N ARG A 25 -7.15 -11.61 -12.58
CA ARG A 25 -7.95 -12.63 -13.28
C ARG A 25 -8.77 -13.51 -12.34
N SER A 26 -8.46 -13.48 -11.05
CA SER A 26 -9.15 -14.31 -10.06
C SER A 26 -10.54 -13.78 -9.72
N ARG A 27 -11.48 -14.71 -9.48
CA ARG A 27 -12.82 -14.41 -8.95
C ARG A 27 -12.73 -13.65 -7.62
N ARG A 28 -13.69 -12.78 -7.32
CA ARG A 28 -13.73 -11.95 -6.10
C ARG A 28 -13.45 -12.74 -4.82
N GLU A 29 -14.13 -13.87 -4.66
CA GLU A 29 -14.00 -14.76 -3.50
C GLU A 29 -12.98 -15.91 -3.69
N GLY A 30 -12.21 -15.87 -4.78
CA GLY A 30 -11.23 -16.89 -5.14
C GLY A 30 -10.03 -16.98 -4.20
N ARG A 31 -9.05 -17.80 -4.62
CA ARG A 31 -7.81 -18.06 -3.88
C ARG A 31 -6.94 -16.80 -3.84
N ASP A 32 -6.62 -16.37 -2.63
CA ASP A 32 -5.71 -15.28 -2.32
C ASP A 32 -4.25 -15.75 -2.32
N LEU A 33 -3.33 -14.86 -2.71
CA LEU A 33 -1.89 -15.10 -2.57
C LEU A 33 -1.47 -14.92 -1.11
N ARG A 34 -1.90 -13.79 -0.51
CA ARG A 34 -1.63 -13.46 0.89
C ARG A 34 -2.68 -12.51 1.46
N LYS A 35 -3.03 -12.71 2.72
CA LYS A 35 -3.85 -11.80 3.51
C LYS A 35 -2.95 -10.71 4.09
N VAL A 36 -3.26 -9.45 3.78
CA VAL A 36 -2.44 -8.30 4.18
C VAL A 36 -3.12 -7.44 5.26
N GLY A 37 -4.43 -7.61 5.45
CA GLY A 37 -5.13 -6.86 6.48
C GLY A 37 -6.61 -7.19 6.58
N PHE A 38 -7.28 -6.42 7.42
CA PHE A 38 -8.67 -6.56 7.80
C PHE A 38 -9.28 -5.18 8.02
N TYR A 39 -10.53 -5.04 7.62
CA TYR A 39 -11.32 -3.82 7.76
C TYR A 39 -12.75 -4.17 8.19
N ASP A 40 -13.13 -3.71 9.38
CA ASP A 40 -14.50 -3.78 9.88
C ASP A 40 -15.13 -2.38 9.80
N PRO A 41 -16.11 -2.15 8.91
CA PRO A 41 -16.80 -0.87 8.79
C PRO A 41 -17.77 -0.60 9.95
N ILE A 42 -18.21 -1.63 10.69
CA ILE A 42 -19.18 -1.47 11.79
C ILE A 42 -18.47 -0.92 13.02
N LYS A 43 -17.28 -1.47 13.31
CA LYS A 43 -16.45 -1.04 14.43
C LYS A 43 -15.42 0.03 14.05
N ASN A 44 -15.34 0.38 12.76
CA ASN A 44 -14.28 1.21 12.20
C ASN A 44 -12.86 0.74 12.58
N GLN A 45 -12.69 -0.58 12.77
CA GLN A 45 -11.41 -1.18 13.14
C GLN A 45 -10.66 -1.62 11.88
N THR A 46 -9.43 -1.10 11.72
CA THR A 46 -8.51 -1.49 10.66
C THR A 46 -7.29 -2.18 11.26
N TYR A 47 -7.00 -3.38 10.77
CA TYR A 47 -5.75 -4.07 11.08
C TYR A 47 -4.96 -4.27 9.80
N LEU A 48 -3.76 -3.69 9.74
CA LEU A 48 -2.90 -3.71 8.56
C LEU A 48 -1.56 -4.33 8.91
N ASN A 49 -1.18 -5.37 8.14
CA ASN A 49 0.15 -5.92 8.21
C ASN A 49 1.08 -5.10 7.30
N VAL A 50 1.66 -4.04 7.86
CA VAL A 50 2.53 -3.08 7.15
C VAL A 50 3.64 -3.77 6.34
N PRO A 51 4.48 -4.67 6.88
CA PRO A 51 5.57 -5.25 6.10
C PRO A 51 5.08 -6.09 4.91
N ALA A 52 3.95 -6.77 5.05
CA ALA A 52 3.37 -7.51 3.93
C ALA A 52 2.83 -6.56 2.84
N ILE A 53 2.23 -5.43 3.22
CA ILE A 53 1.70 -4.44 2.27
C ILE A 53 2.86 -3.79 1.51
N LEU A 54 3.92 -3.37 2.21
CA LEU A 54 5.11 -2.77 1.61
C LEU A 54 5.74 -3.70 0.57
N TYR A 55 5.91 -4.98 0.92
CA TYR A 55 6.42 -5.99 -0.02
C TYR A 55 5.62 -6.05 -1.32
N PHE A 56 4.29 -6.01 -1.26
CA PHE A 56 3.49 -6.04 -2.49
C PHE A 56 3.53 -4.72 -3.25
N LEU A 57 3.56 -3.58 -2.56
CA LEU A 57 3.68 -2.27 -3.21
C LEU A 57 5.02 -2.14 -3.95
N GLU A 58 6.12 -2.58 -3.35
CA GLU A 58 7.46 -2.63 -3.98
C GLU A 58 7.48 -3.55 -5.20
N LYS A 59 6.73 -4.66 -5.17
CA LYS A 59 6.57 -5.57 -6.30
C LYS A 59 5.60 -5.05 -7.38
N GLY A 60 5.10 -3.82 -7.24
CA GLY A 60 4.22 -3.18 -8.22
C GLY A 60 2.75 -3.59 -8.11
N ALA A 61 2.30 -4.08 -6.95
CA ALA A 61 0.89 -4.36 -6.74
C ALA A 61 0.07 -3.06 -6.74
N GLN A 62 -1.00 -3.03 -7.52
CA GLN A 62 -1.88 -1.87 -7.59
C GLN A 62 -3.03 -1.99 -6.57
N PRO A 63 -3.15 -1.05 -5.61
CA PRO A 63 -4.30 -1.01 -4.72
C PRO A 63 -5.53 -0.39 -5.39
N THR A 64 -6.72 -0.93 -5.07
CA THR A 64 -8.02 -0.30 -5.42
C THR A 64 -8.25 0.99 -4.65
N GLU A 65 -9.06 1.92 -5.16
CA GLU A 65 -9.34 3.24 -4.55
C GLU A 65 -9.68 3.16 -3.04
N THR A 66 -10.65 2.32 -2.65
CA THR A 66 -11.01 2.17 -1.23
C THR A 66 -9.85 1.67 -0.36
N VAL A 67 -8.99 0.79 -0.92
CA VAL A 67 -7.80 0.30 -0.21
C VAL A 67 -6.77 1.42 -0.12
N GLN A 68 -6.60 2.24 -1.15
CA GLN A 68 -5.75 3.43 -1.08
C GLN A 68 -6.19 4.38 0.03
N ASP A 69 -7.50 4.63 0.16
CA ASP A 69 -8.03 5.50 1.21
C ASP A 69 -7.78 4.93 2.61
N ILE A 70 -7.94 3.61 2.79
CA ILE A 70 -7.61 2.93 4.05
C ILE A 70 -6.11 3.08 4.36
N LEU A 71 -5.24 2.88 3.36
CA LEU A 71 -3.78 3.01 3.53
C LEU A 71 -3.35 4.46 3.80
N LYS A 72 -4.00 5.44 3.18
CA LYS A 72 -3.80 6.88 3.43
C LYS A 72 -4.21 7.24 4.86
N LYS A 73 -5.39 6.79 5.31
CA LYS A 73 -5.85 6.97 6.70
C LYS A 73 -4.87 6.38 7.72
N ALA A 74 -4.28 5.23 7.39
CA ALA A 74 -3.26 4.58 8.21
C ALA A 74 -1.85 5.21 8.10
N LYS A 75 -1.67 6.26 7.29
CA LYS A 75 -0.38 6.96 7.03
C LYS A 75 0.77 6.08 6.52
N VAL A 76 0.51 4.83 6.12
CA VAL A 76 1.54 3.89 5.65
C VAL A 76 2.19 4.38 4.35
N VAL A 77 1.39 4.94 3.46
CA VAL A 77 1.86 5.44 2.16
C VAL A 77 2.64 6.75 2.32
N PHE A 78 2.26 7.61 3.28
CA PHE A 78 2.91 8.91 3.49
C PHE A 78 4.39 8.77 3.84
N LEU A 79 4.74 7.77 4.67
CA LEU A 79 6.12 7.51 5.05
C LEU A 79 7.01 7.12 3.86
N LEU A 80 6.50 6.31 2.93
CA LEU A 80 7.24 5.95 1.71
C LEU A 80 7.47 7.15 0.80
N TYR A 81 6.45 7.98 0.59
CA TYR A 81 6.57 9.20 -0.21
C TYR A 81 7.59 10.15 0.43
N LEU A 82 7.54 10.34 1.74
CA LEU A 82 8.45 11.23 2.46
C LEU A 82 9.90 10.74 2.37
N ILE A 83 10.14 9.43 2.47
CA ILE A 83 11.46 8.82 2.29
C ILE A 83 11.96 9.00 0.84
N SER A 84 11.12 8.73 -0.17
CA SER A 84 11.50 8.92 -1.57
C SER A 84 11.85 10.38 -1.88
N TYR A 85 11.09 11.32 -1.32
CA TYR A 85 11.32 12.75 -1.47
C TYR A 85 12.62 13.19 -0.81
N LEU A 86 12.91 12.70 0.41
CA LEU A 86 14.18 12.96 1.11
C LEU A 86 15.38 12.43 0.33
N ILE A 87 15.29 11.22 -0.22
CA ILE A 87 16.37 10.62 -1.02
C ILE A 87 16.61 11.40 -2.31
N SER A 88 15.55 11.81 -3.03
CA SER A 88 15.72 12.65 -4.22
C SER A 88 16.31 14.02 -3.88
N TYR A 89 15.91 14.61 -2.75
CA TYR A 89 16.45 15.89 -2.30
C TYR A 89 17.93 15.80 -1.96
N LEU A 90 18.32 14.73 -1.24
CA LEU A 90 19.70 14.47 -0.89
C LEU A 90 20.56 14.23 -2.15
N PHE A 91 20.04 13.45 -3.11
CA PHE A 91 20.70 13.21 -4.38
C PHE A 91 20.91 14.50 -5.17
N PHE A 92 19.90 15.36 -5.25
CA PHE A 92 19.98 16.66 -5.92
C PHE A 92 20.98 17.60 -5.24
N TYR A 93 21.01 17.61 -3.90
CA TYR A 93 21.95 18.40 -3.11
C TYR A 93 23.41 17.97 -3.33
N PHE A 94 23.69 16.65 -3.29
CA PHE A 94 25.03 16.12 -3.58
C PHE A 94 25.47 16.38 -5.01
N PHE A 95 24.56 16.24 -5.99
CA PHE A 95 24.85 16.55 -7.39
C PHE A 95 25.19 18.03 -7.58
N PHE A 96 24.45 18.94 -6.93
CA PHE A 96 24.72 20.37 -6.96
C PHE A 96 26.08 20.72 -6.34
N LEU A 97 26.41 20.14 -5.17
CA LEU A 97 27.72 20.29 -4.54
C LEU A 97 28.87 19.78 -5.42
N TYR A 98 28.66 18.67 -6.13
CA TYR A 98 29.65 18.10 -7.03
C TYR A 98 29.91 19.01 -8.24
N LEU A 99 28.84 19.57 -8.84
CA LEU A 99 28.96 20.55 -9.93
C LEU A 99 29.66 21.84 -9.48
N CYS A 100 29.32 22.38 -8.31
CA CYS A 100 30.01 23.55 -7.77
C CYS A 100 31.51 23.33 -7.54
N ARG A 101 31.92 22.09 -7.25
CA ARG A 101 33.34 21.75 -7.05
C ARG A 101 34.12 21.50 -8.35
N LEU A 102 33.43 21.24 -9.46
CA LEU A 102 34.04 21.03 -10.79
C LEU A 102 34.24 22.34 -11.57
N SER A 103 33.63 23.45 -11.13
CA SER A 103 33.71 24.77 -11.76
C SER A 103 34.74 25.71 -11.13
N ILE A 104 35.61 25.19 -10.25
CA ILE A 104 36.80 25.85 -9.69
C ILE A 104 38.01 25.00 -10.09
#